data_AF-A0A9Q4DLT4-F1
#
_entry.id   AF-A0A9Q4DLT4-F1
#
_cell.length_a   1.000
_cell.length_b   1.000
_cell.length_c   1.000
_cell.angle_alpha   90.00
_cell.angle_beta   90.00
_cell.angle_gamma   90.00
#
_symmetry.space_group_name_H-M   'P 1'
#
loop_
_entity.id
_entity.type
_entity.pdbx_description
1 polymer ?
#
loop_
_entity_poly.entity_id
_entity_poly.type
_entity_poly.pdbx_seq_one_letter_code
_entity_poly.pdbx_strand_id
1 'polypeptide(L)'
;ILDNKPLIEKVPYGEFYLPDWSIPYLKDGNEYGLTAEQLKTVKDFEKDFPSKLSIEITESSIEGNHNTELGPATTVDKAKIYY
;
A
#
# COMPACT_ATOMS: atom_id res chain seq x y z
N ILE A 1 22.33 -25.01 -15.58
CA ILE A 1 22.73 -24.01 -14.56
C ILE A 1 21.41 -23.43 -14.08
N LEU A 2 21.02 -23.77 -12.86
CA LEU A 2 19.77 -23.27 -12.28
C LEU A 2 19.98 -21.77 -12.06
N ASP A 3 19.10 -20.96 -12.62
CA ASP A 3 19.11 -19.50 -12.55
C ASP A 3 18.91 -19.09 -11.08
N ASN A 4 19.98 -19.09 -10.29
CA ASN A 4 20.03 -18.56 -8.92
C ASN A 4 20.04 -17.03 -8.97
N LYS A 5 19.06 -16.45 -9.65
CA LYS A 5 18.73 -15.04 -9.46
C LYS A 5 18.25 -14.96 -8.01
N PRO A 6 18.86 -14.13 -7.14
CA PRO A 6 18.35 -13.97 -5.80
C PRO A 6 16.88 -13.58 -5.95
N LEU A 7 15.99 -14.42 -5.41
CA LEU A 7 14.62 -14.02 -5.13
C LEU A 7 14.79 -12.78 -4.26
N ILE A 8 14.52 -11.60 -4.81
CA ILE A 8 14.68 -10.32 -4.10
C ILE A 8 14.07 -10.54 -2.73
N GLU A 9 14.91 -10.55 -1.69
CA GLU A 9 14.45 -10.76 -0.33
C GLU A 9 13.45 -9.64 -0.07
N LYS A 10 12.17 -9.98 -0.01
CA LYS A 10 11.12 -9.03 0.33
C LYS A 10 11.39 -8.61 1.78
N VAL A 11 12.09 -7.50 1.96
CA VAL A 11 12.38 -6.99 3.30
C VAL A 11 11.09 -6.30 3.78
N PRO A 12 10.50 -6.74 4.91
CA PRO A 12 9.31 -6.08 5.42
C PRO A 12 9.70 -4.67 5.85
N TYR A 13 9.06 -3.68 5.23
CA TYR A 13 9.20 -2.28 5.63
C TYR A 13 8.39 -2.02 6.91
N GLY A 14 7.16 -2.56 6.97
CA GLY A 14 6.30 -2.42 8.13
C GLY A 14 4.87 -2.87 7.88
N GLU A 15 4.05 -2.79 8.93
CA GLU A 15 2.60 -2.98 8.88
C GLU A 15 1.90 -1.62 8.94
N PHE A 16 0.98 -1.38 8.01
CA PHE A 16 0.26 -0.11 7.85
C PHE A 16 -1.23 -0.36 7.77
N TYR A 17 -2.00 0.62 8.24
CA TYR A 17 -3.42 0.71 7.94
C TYR A 17 -3.57 1.57 6.69
N LEU A 18 -4.07 0.98 5.62
CA LEU A 18 -4.28 1.64 4.34
C LEU A 18 -5.78 1.80 4.11
N PRO A 19 -6.27 2.97 3.68
CA PRO A 19 -7.67 3.11 3.31
C PRO A 19 -8.04 2.16 2.16
N ASP A 20 -9.26 1.63 2.17
CA ASP A 20 -9.75 0.68 1.15
C ASP A 20 -9.58 1.23 -0.28
N TRP A 21 -9.83 2.53 -0.45
CA TRP A 21 -9.74 3.21 -1.73
C TRP A 21 -8.31 3.25 -2.29
N SER A 22 -7.26 3.14 -1.46
CA SER A 22 -5.87 3.20 -1.92
C SER A 22 -5.33 1.85 -2.39
N ILE A 23 -5.94 0.74 -1.94
CA ILE A 23 -5.49 -0.62 -2.21
C ILE A 23 -5.40 -0.95 -3.71
N PRO A 24 -6.40 -0.63 -4.56
CA PRO A 24 -6.32 -0.92 -6.00
C PRO A 24 -5.12 -0.25 -6.67
N TYR A 25 -4.77 0.96 -6.23
CA TYR A 25 -3.61 1.67 -6.74
C TYR A 25 -2.31 1.04 -6.23
N LEU A 26 -2.20 0.75 -4.93
CA LEU A 26 -0.98 0.21 -4.33
C LEU A 26 -0.68 -1.24 -4.77
N LYS A 27 -1.70 -2.02 -5.16
CA LYS A 27 -1.50 -3.37 -5.73
C LYS A 27 -1.15 -3.34 -7.21
N ASP A 28 -1.97 -2.65 -8.01
CA ASP A 28 -2.00 -2.84 -9.46
C ASP A 28 -1.74 -1.54 -10.24
N GLY A 29 -1.53 -0.41 -9.55
CA GLY A 29 -1.44 0.92 -10.16
C GLY A 29 -2.78 1.43 -10.71
N ASN A 30 -3.90 0.88 -10.23
CA ASN A 30 -5.23 1.27 -10.70
C ASN A 30 -5.66 2.61 -10.08
N GLU A 31 -5.64 3.67 -10.88
CA GLU A 31 -6.07 5.02 -10.49
C GLU A 31 -7.60 5.22 -10.54
N TYR A 32 -8.37 4.21 -10.98
CA TYR A 32 -9.81 4.33 -11.16
C TYR A 32 -10.55 4.57 -9.84
N GLY A 33 -11.39 5.61 -9.79
CA GLY A 33 -12.16 5.98 -8.61
C GLY A 33 -11.42 6.87 -7.61
N LEU A 34 -10.12 7.14 -7.82
CA LEU A 34 -9.37 8.09 -7.01
C LEU A 34 -9.65 9.54 -7.43
N THR A 35 -9.86 10.41 -6.44
CA THR A 35 -9.82 11.85 -6.67
C THR A 35 -8.37 12.32 -6.90
N ALA A 36 -8.21 13.51 -7.48
CA ALA A 36 -6.88 14.09 -7.68
C ALA A 36 -6.10 14.27 -6.37
N GLU A 37 -6.80 14.56 -5.27
CA GLU A 37 -6.20 14.67 -3.93
C GLU A 37 -5.75 13.31 -3.41
N GLN A 38 -6.60 12.29 -3.48
CA GLN A 38 -6.24 10.91 -3.09
C GLN A 38 -5.05 10.40 -3.90
N LEU A 39 -5.07 10.60 -5.21
CA LEU A 39 -3.98 10.19 -6.09
C LEU A 39 -2.66 10.89 -5.73
N LYS A 40 -2.71 12.18 -5.42
CA LYS A 40 -1.54 12.93 -4.97
C LYS A 40 -1.00 12.37 -3.66
N THR A 41 -1.87 12.08 -2.69
CA THR A 41 -1.48 11.53 -1.38
C THR A 41 -0.82 10.15 -1.52
N VAL A 42 -1.39 9.25 -2.32
CA VAL A 42 -0.79 7.91 -2.52
C VAL A 42 0.55 8.00 -3.26
N LYS A 43 0.66 8.87 -4.26
CA LYS A 43 1.94 9.14 -4.94
C LYS A 43 2.98 9.77 -4.04
N ASP A 44 2.57 10.57 -3.06
CA ASP A 44 3.51 11.15 -2.09
C ASP A 44 4.01 10.07 -1.13
N PHE A 45 3.10 9.25 -0.62
CA PHE A 45 3.41 8.07 0.18
C PHE A 45 4.38 7.12 -0.52
N GLU A 46 4.19 6.83 -1.82
CA GLU A 46 5.13 5.99 -2.58
C GLU A 46 6.56 6.55 -2.62
N LYS A 47 6.77 7.87 -2.52
CA LYS A 47 8.11 8.48 -2.55
C LYS A 47 8.91 8.23 -1.27
N ASP A 48 8.24 7.94 -0.16
CA ASP A 48 8.91 7.55 1.09
C ASP A 48 9.60 6.17 0.96
N PHE A 49 9.33 5.45 -0.13
CA PHE A 49 9.91 4.14 -0.40
C PHE A 49 10.95 4.18 -1.53
N PRO A 50 12.11 3.53 -1.36
CA PRO A 50 13.20 3.58 -2.33
C PRO A 50 12.94 2.75 -3.61
N SER A 51 11.87 1.96 -3.65
CA SER A 51 11.57 1.00 -4.73
C SER A 51 10.07 0.73 -4.81
N LYS A 52 9.66 0.02 -5.86
CA LYS A 52 8.25 -0.30 -6.11
C LYS A 52 7.67 -1.08 -4.93
N LEU A 53 6.61 -0.53 -4.34
CA LEU A 53 5.91 -1.16 -3.24
C LEU A 53 5.29 -2.49 -3.65
N SER A 54 5.42 -3.49 -2.77
CA SER A 54 4.61 -4.70 -2.80
C SER A 54 3.82 -4.75 -1.51
N ILE A 55 2.50 -4.83 -1.60
CA ILE A 55 1.62 -4.89 -0.44
C ILE A 55 0.97 -6.27 -0.29
N GLU A 56 0.92 -6.78 0.94
CA GLU A 56 0.20 -7.98 1.33
C GLU A 56 -0.86 -7.61 2.36
N ILE A 57 -2.13 -7.81 2.02
CA ILE A 57 -3.24 -7.54 2.96
C ILE A 57 -3.29 -8.67 3.98
N THR A 58 -3.15 -8.34 5.26
CA THR A 58 -3.20 -9.29 6.38
C THR A 58 -4.56 -9.30 7.06
N GLU A 59 -5.25 -8.15 7.07
CA GLU A 59 -6.62 -8.00 7.56
C GLU A 59 -7.33 -6.97 6.69
N SER A 60 -8.60 -7.18 6.39
CA SER A 60 -9.34 -6.36 5.43
C SER A 60 -10.68 -5.91 5.95
N SER A 61 -11.16 -4.76 5.47
CA SER A 61 -12.48 -4.20 5.78
C SER A 61 -12.67 -3.92 7.27
N ILE A 62 -11.65 -3.34 7.89
CA ILE A 62 -11.71 -2.90 9.29
C ILE A 62 -12.48 -1.58 9.32
N GLU A 63 -13.66 -1.59 9.94
CA GLU A 63 -14.53 -0.43 10.05
C GLU A 63 -14.20 0.40 11.29
N GLY A 64 -14.24 1.73 11.15
CA GLY A 64 -13.99 2.67 12.23
C GLY A 64 -13.40 3.99 11.75
N ASN A 65 -13.25 4.97 12.63
CA ASN A 65 -12.54 6.19 12.28
C ASN A 65 -11.03 5.98 12.48
N HIS A 66 -10.32 5.77 11.37
CA HIS A 66 -8.89 5.55 11.35
C HIS A 66 -8.17 6.79 10.84
N ASN A 67 -7.11 7.20 11.55
CA ASN A 67 -6.16 8.16 11.04
C ASN A 67 -5.00 7.38 10.41
N THR A 68 -5.00 7.28 9.08
CA THR A 68 -3.94 6.59 8.33
C THR A 68 -2.89 7.57 7.83
N GLU A 69 -1.76 7.06 7.35
CA GLU A 69 -0.75 7.89 6.67
C GLU A 69 -1.26 8.52 5.38
N LEU A 70 -2.29 7.93 4.78
CA LEU A 70 -2.97 8.43 3.59
C LEU A 70 -4.16 9.36 3.92
N GLY A 71 -4.36 9.66 5.21
CA GLY A 71 -5.44 10.51 5.70
C GLY A 71 -6.53 9.75 6.46
N PRO A 72 -7.62 10.44 6.84
CA PRO A 72 -8.72 9.83 7.56
C PRO A 72 -9.51 8.87 6.67
N ALA A 73 -9.89 7.73 7.23
CA ALA A 73 -10.71 6.73 6.54
C ALA A 73 -11.70 6.07 7.50
N THR A 74 -12.88 5.73 6.99
CA THR A 74 -13.93 4.99 7.72
C THR A 74 -13.77 3.48 7.60
N THR A 75 -12.98 3.03 6.62
CA THR A 75 -12.69 1.63 6.36
C THR A 75 -11.23 1.52 5.93
N VAL A 76 -10.50 0.60 6.55
CA VAL A 76 -9.08 0.36 6.26
C VAL A 76 -8.77 -1.13 6.14
N ASP A 77 -7.72 -1.43 5.40
CA ASP A 77 -7.09 -2.73 5.34
C ASP A 77 -5.73 -2.65 6.05
N LYS A 78 -5.44 -3.63 6.89
CA LYS A 78 -4.09 -3.82 7.44
C LYS A 78 -3.24 -4.52 6.40
N ALA A 79 -2.12 -3.90 6.04
CA ALA A 79 -1.23 -4.40 5.00
C ALA A 79 0.23 -4.41 5.48
N LYS A 80 0.95 -5.46 5.10
CA LYS A 80 2.41 -5.50 5.15
C LYS A 80 2.97 -4.93 3.86
N ILE A 81 3.87 -3.96 4.00
CA ILE A 81 4.56 -3.35 2.87
C ILE A 81 5.97 -3.91 2.78
N TYR A 82 6.37 -4.28 1.57
CA TYR A 82 7.69 -4.79 1.22
C TYR A 82 8.30 -3.94 0.11
N TYR A 83 9.63 -3.87 0.08
CA TYR A 83 10.42 -3.34 -1.03
C TYR A 83 11.35 -4.41 -1.61
#